data_AF-A0A7D5PBB4-F1
#
_entry.id   AF-A0A7D5PBB4-F1
#
_cell.length_a   1.000
_cell.length_b   1.000
_cell.length_c   1.000
_cell.angle_alpha   90.00
_cell.angle_beta   90.00
_cell.angle_gamma   90.00
#
_symmetry.space_group_name_H-M   'P 1'
#
loop_
_entity.id
_entity.type
_entity.pdbx_description
1 polymer ?
#
loop_
_entity_poly.entity_id
_entity_poly.type
_entity_poly.pdbx_seq_one_letter_code
_entity_poly.pdbx_strand_id
1 'polypeptide(L)'
;MTGPIPSERFAGAVPALGSELRVHRDRLEYDPGGLRGLVGRPKTVDIAAIDLVVRRDGRLDRLLGAGSYDLIRSGEPTVRLYHLADTDGVERALGGRVPAPRDRVEVVDEAEARAALQQRRVAWRRWPDDEPLPRSAVVTDPDLVERLHAGEEIEGPEVTRAEDARPSGVTATDFENGTFPGGGGGGDADFTGGSARHSPGHASNERGTEPNVGSDEATDMSDGGW
;
A
#
# COMPACT_ATOMS: atom_id res chain seq x y z
N MET A 1 -9.99 -20.86 19.81
CA MET A 1 -9.08 -21.51 18.85
C MET A 1 -7.75 -20.78 18.90
N THR A 2 -6.72 -21.40 19.48
CA THR A 2 -5.36 -20.85 19.55
C THR A 2 -4.72 -21.03 18.17
N GLY A 3 -4.26 -19.95 17.54
CA GLY A 3 -3.57 -20.02 16.24
C GLY A 3 -2.28 -20.87 16.33
N PRO A 4 -1.74 -21.31 15.19
CA PRO A 4 -0.50 -22.09 15.16
C PRO A 4 0.62 -21.31 15.88
N ILE A 5 1.37 -22.01 16.74
CA ILE A 5 2.47 -21.41 17.50
C ILE A 5 3.60 -21.04 16.50
N PRO A 6 4.08 -19.79 16.49
CA PRO A 6 5.21 -19.42 15.64
C PRO A 6 6.46 -20.16 16.10
N SER A 7 7.29 -20.56 15.13
CA SER A 7 8.56 -21.22 15.41
C SER A 7 9.56 -20.25 16.00
N GLU A 8 9.56 -19.00 15.51
CA GLU A 8 10.48 -17.95 15.94
C GLU A 8 9.73 -16.62 16.04
N ARG A 9 10.17 -15.76 16.96
CA ARG A 9 9.58 -14.43 17.22
C ARG A 9 10.69 -13.41 17.37
N PHE A 10 10.55 -12.28 16.70
CA PHE A 10 11.50 -11.17 16.73
C PHE A 10 10.78 -9.89 17.08
N ALA A 11 11.20 -9.26 18.17
CA ALA A 11 10.64 -8.00 18.61
C ALA A 11 11.30 -6.81 17.90
N GLY A 12 10.54 -5.74 17.77
CA GLY A 12 11.06 -4.44 17.39
C GLY A 12 11.99 -3.86 18.46
N ALA A 13 13.04 -3.19 18.02
CA ALA A 13 14.01 -2.47 18.84
C ALA A 13 13.44 -1.20 19.47
N VAL A 14 12.24 -0.78 19.08
CA VAL A 14 11.51 0.34 19.71
C VAL A 14 10.36 -0.23 20.54
N PRO A 15 10.52 -0.41 21.87
CA PRO A 15 9.50 -1.05 22.70
C PRO A 15 8.15 -0.31 22.68
N ALA A 16 8.18 1.03 22.56
CA ALA A 16 6.98 1.85 22.49
C ALA A 16 6.15 1.63 21.20
N LEU A 17 6.78 1.13 20.13
CA LEU A 17 6.06 0.72 18.93
C LEU A 17 5.51 -0.69 19.09
N GLY A 18 6.22 -1.59 19.77
CA GLY A 18 5.75 -2.96 19.98
C GLY A 18 5.58 -3.74 18.68
N SER A 19 6.39 -3.44 17.65
CA SER A 19 6.40 -4.24 16.43
C SER A 19 6.91 -5.65 16.71
N GLU A 20 6.37 -6.63 16.00
CA GLU A 20 6.75 -8.04 16.17
C GLU A 20 6.68 -8.76 14.81
N LEU A 21 7.75 -9.49 14.48
CA LEU A 21 7.76 -10.47 13.40
C LEU A 21 7.61 -11.87 14.00
N ARG A 22 6.64 -12.63 13.50
CA ARG A 22 6.41 -14.03 13.85
C ARG A 22 6.66 -14.89 12.62
N VAL A 23 7.58 -15.82 12.75
CA VAL A 23 7.95 -16.73 11.65
C VAL A 23 7.28 -18.08 11.91
N HIS A 24 6.39 -18.47 11.01
CA HIS A 24 5.80 -19.80 10.98
C HIS A 24 6.51 -20.66 9.92
N ARG A 25 6.05 -21.91 9.77
CA ARG A 25 6.63 -22.84 8.82
C ARG A 25 6.46 -22.40 7.36
N ASP A 26 5.30 -21.85 7.04
CA ASP A 26 4.82 -21.56 5.69
C ASP A 26 4.48 -20.07 5.48
N ARG A 27 4.37 -19.29 6.56
CA ARG A 27 4.02 -17.88 6.51
C ARG A 27 4.78 -17.03 7.53
N LEU A 28 4.85 -15.74 7.26
CA LEU A 28 5.30 -14.69 8.16
C LEU A 28 4.09 -13.88 8.60
N GLU A 29 4.03 -13.53 9.87
CA GLU A 29 3.09 -12.54 10.38
C GLU A 29 3.89 -11.36 10.93
N TYR A 30 3.63 -10.16 10.41
CA TYR A 30 4.25 -8.94 10.88
C TYR A 30 3.21 -8.00 11.48
N ASP A 31 3.38 -7.72 12.77
CA ASP A 31 2.65 -6.68 13.46
C ASP A 31 3.52 -5.41 13.49
N PRO A 32 3.12 -4.34 12.80
CA PRO A 32 3.89 -3.10 12.81
C PRO A 32 3.82 -2.34 14.15
N GLY A 33 2.86 -2.66 15.03
CA GLY A 33 2.66 -1.98 16.31
C GLY A 33 2.41 -0.46 16.20
N GLY A 34 2.31 0.21 17.36
CA GLY A 34 2.12 1.66 17.48
C GLY A 34 0.84 2.19 16.81
N LEU A 35 0.84 3.47 16.40
CA LEU A 35 -0.26 4.08 15.61
C LEU A 35 -0.56 3.29 14.33
N ARG A 36 0.46 2.61 13.76
CA ARG A 36 0.30 1.79 12.55
C ARG A 36 -0.34 0.43 12.85
N GLY A 37 -0.26 -0.09 14.07
CA GLY A 37 -0.98 -1.29 14.53
C GLY A 37 -2.41 -0.97 15.01
N LEU A 38 -2.68 0.27 15.44
CA LEU A 38 -4.03 0.74 15.76
C LEU A 38 -4.92 0.89 14.53
N VAL A 39 -4.34 1.17 13.36
CA VAL A 39 -5.08 1.35 12.08
C VAL A 39 -4.75 0.26 11.06
N GLY A 40 -3.52 -0.25 11.08
CA GLY A 40 -3.04 -1.28 10.17
C GLY A 40 -3.16 -2.66 10.81
N ARG A 41 -3.86 -3.55 10.11
CA ARG A 41 -3.93 -4.96 10.51
C ARG A 41 -2.56 -5.63 10.40
N PRO A 42 -2.27 -6.65 11.24
CA PRO A 42 -1.14 -7.52 11.03
C PRO A 42 -1.09 -8.01 9.58
N LYS A 43 0.11 -8.00 9.00
CA LYS A 43 0.33 -8.48 7.63
C LYS A 43 0.76 -9.92 7.66
N THR A 44 -0.01 -10.79 7.02
CA THR A 44 0.37 -12.18 6.79
C THR A 44 0.94 -12.30 5.38
N VAL A 45 2.09 -12.95 5.26
CA VAL A 45 2.81 -13.14 4.00
C VAL A 45 3.21 -14.61 3.87
N ASP A 46 2.81 -15.27 2.79
CA ASP A 46 3.26 -16.63 2.51
C ASP A 46 4.74 -16.64 2.13
N ILE A 47 5.51 -17.53 2.76
CA ILE A 47 6.97 -17.61 2.57
C ILE A 47 7.31 -17.95 1.11
N ALA A 48 6.49 -18.80 0.47
CA ALA A 48 6.66 -19.17 -0.93
C ALA A 48 6.40 -18.01 -1.92
N ALA A 49 5.67 -16.97 -1.50
CA ALA A 49 5.39 -15.79 -2.33
C ALA A 49 6.51 -14.74 -2.27
N ILE A 50 7.40 -14.81 -1.26
CA ILE A 50 8.54 -13.90 -1.13
C ILE A 50 9.57 -14.27 -2.20
N ASP A 51 9.97 -13.33 -3.04
CA ASP A 51 10.99 -13.53 -4.07
C ASP A 51 12.38 -13.12 -3.61
N LEU A 52 12.45 -12.03 -2.84
CA LEU A 52 13.68 -11.48 -2.32
C LEU A 52 13.38 -10.75 -1.00
N VAL A 53 14.30 -10.87 -0.05
CA VAL A 53 14.34 -10.08 1.18
C VAL A 53 15.54 -9.17 1.11
N VAL A 54 15.31 -7.87 1.20
CA VAL A 54 16.36 -6.85 1.11
C VAL A 54 16.48 -6.15 2.45
N ARG A 55 17.68 -6.16 3.05
CA ARG A 55 17.95 -5.41 4.28
C ARG A 55 18.17 -3.94 3.94
N ARG A 56 17.44 -3.06 4.61
CA ARG A 56 17.46 -1.62 4.38
C ARG A 56 17.65 -0.86 5.69
N ASP A 57 18.90 -0.70 6.07
CA ASP A 57 19.25 -0.04 7.32
C ASP A 57 19.13 1.48 7.20
N GLY A 58 18.08 2.02 7.82
CA GLY A 58 17.91 3.46 7.98
C GLY A 58 18.83 4.05 9.07
N ARG A 59 18.83 5.38 9.17
CA ARG A 59 19.57 6.09 10.23
C ARG A 59 19.14 5.64 11.64
N LEU A 60 17.84 5.40 11.83
CA LEU A 60 17.29 4.96 13.11
C LEU A 60 17.71 3.50 13.41
N ASP A 61 17.77 2.65 12.41
CA ASP A 61 18.21 1.26 12.56
C ASP A 61 19.64 1.19 13.09
N ARG A 62 20.55 1.97 12.50
CA ARG A 62 21.96 2.06 12.97
C ARG A 62 22.08 2.60 14.40
N LEU A 63 21.22 3.55 14.78
CA LEU A 63 21.21 4.11 16.13
C LEU A 63 20.76 3.07 17.17
N LEU A 64 19.83 2.19 16.79
CA LEU A 64 19.25 1.19 17.68
C LEU A 64 19.95 -0.17 17.61
N GLY A 65 20.90 -0.36 16.70
CA GLY A 65 21.44 -1.68 16.38
C GLY A 65 20.37 -2.63 15.80
N ALA A 66 19.36 -2.07 15.13
CA ALA A 66 18.25 -2.78 14.52
C ALA A 66 18.43 -2.93 13.01
N GLY A 67 17.55 -3.69 12.36
CA GLY A 67 17.47 -3.80 10.91
C GLY A 67 16.03 -3.67 10.41
N SER A 68 15.87 -2.98 9.29
CA SER A 68 14.61 -2.96 8.54
C SER A 68 14.75 -3.79 7.28
N TYR A 69 13.67 -4.44 6.83
CA TYR A 69 13.71 -5.37 5.70
C TYR A 69 12.53 -5.15 4.76
N ASP A 70 12.79 -5.21 3.45
CA ASP A 70 11.78 -5.17 2.40
C ASP A 70 11.54 -6.59 1.86
N LEU A 71 10.32 -7.09 2.01
CA LEU A 71 9.87 -8.37 1.44
C LEU A 71 9.28 -8.12 0.06
N ILE A 72 10.04 -8.44 -0.98
CA ILE A 72 9.66 -8.24 -2.38
C ILE A 72 8.91 -9.47 -2.88
N ARG A 73 7.75 -9.25 -3.50
CA ARG A 73 6.81 -10.29 -3.94
C ARG A 73 6.32 -9.93 -5.34
N SER A 74 6.34 -10.89 -6.26
CA SER A 74 5.93 -10.62 -7.63
C SER A 74 4.43 -10.43 -7.76
N GLY A 75 4.02 -9.29 -8.33
CA GLY A 75 2.62 -8.94 -8.52
C GLY A 75 1.93 -8.40 -7.26
N GLU A 76 2.67 -8.23 -6.15
CA GLU A 76 2.14 -7.72 -4.90
C GLU A 76 2.97 -6.56 -4.33
N PRO A 77 2.36 -5.65 -3.53
CA PRO A 77 3.11 -4.61 -2.86
C PRO A 77 4.19 -5.15 -1.92
N THR A 78 5.34 -4.47 -1.89
CA THR A 78 6.43 -4.76 -0.95
C THR A 78 5.96 -4.62 0.50
N VAL A 79 6.29 -5.61 1.32
CA VAL A 79 6.01 -5.57 2.76
C VAL A 79 7.27 -5.19 3.50
N ARG A 80 7.26 -4.02 4.16
CA ARG A 80 8.38 -3.53 4.94
C ARG A 80 8.25 -3.91 6.41
N LEU A 81 9.28 -4.56 6.93
CA LEU A 81 9.51 -4.87 8.34
C LEU A 81 10.41 -3.78 8.91
N TYR A 82 10.06 -3.22 10.07
CA TYR A 82 10.75 -2.05 10.61
C TYR A 82 11.43 -2.38 11.94
N HIS A 83 12.67 -1.91 12.06
CA HIS A 83 13.40 -1.81 13.33
C HIS A 83 13.45 -3.13 14.12
N LEU A 84 13.74 -4.28 13.49
CA LEU A 84 13.87 -5.55 14.20
C LEU A 84 15.19 -5.61 14.96
N ALA A 85 15.15 -6.00 16.24
CA ALA A 85 16.31 -5.90 17.14
C ALA A 85 17.37 -6.99 16.95
N ASP A 86 16.97 -8.21 16.57
CA ASP A 86 17.86 -9.37 16.39
C ASP A 86 18.06 -9.62 14.88
N THR A 87 18.92 -8.82 14.25
CA THR A 87 19.13 -8.89 12.80
C THR A 87 19.70 -10.23 12.36
N ASP A 88 20.65 -10.79 13.12
CA ASP A 88 21.28 -12.07 12.79
C ASP A 88 20.27 -13.23 12.92
N GLY A 89 19.42 -13.18 13.94
CA GLY A 89 18.31 -14.12 14.11
C GLY A 89 17.30 -14.03 12.97
N VAL A 90 16.88 -12.82 12.61
CA VAL A 90 15.93 -12.57 11.50
C VAL A 90 16.51 -13.06 10.17
N GLU A 91 17.75 -12.72 9.86
CA GLU A 91 18.40 -13.11 8.60
C GLU A 91 18.59 -14.62 8.50
N ARG A 92 18.94 -15.28 9.62
CA ARG A 92 19.02 -16.73 9.70
C ARG A 92 17.66 -17.38 9.49
N ALA A 93 16.62 -16.87 10.15
CA ALA A 93 15.26 -17.38 10.03
C ALA A 93 14.73 -17.24 8.60
N LEU A 94 14.88 -16.06 8.00
CA LEU A 94 14.43 -15.80 6.63
C LEU A 94 15.25 -16.57 5.61
N GLY A 95 16.58 -16.63 5.76
CA GLY A 95 17.47 -17.37 4.86
C GLY A 95 17.25 -18.88 4.90
N GLY A 96 16.83 -19.44 6.04
CA GLY A 96 16.51 -20.86 6.17
C GLY A 96 15.10 -21.24 5.71
N ARG A 97 14.22 -20.26 5.45
CA ARG A 97 12.79 -20.51 5.16
C ARG A 97 12.37 -20.05 3.79
N VAL A 98 12.82 -18.87 3.37
CA VAL A 98 12.50 -18.31 2.05
C VAL A 98 13.30 -19.10 1.01
N PRO A 99 12.65 -19.73 0.00
CA PRO A 99 13.36 -20.52 -0.99
C PRO A 99 14.41 -19.69 -1.72
N ALA A 100 15.64 -20.20 -1.82
CA ALA A 100 16.68 -19.49 -2.54
C ALA A 100 16.30 -19.36 -4.03
N PRO A 101 16.83 -18.36 -4.75
CA PRO A 101 16.48 -18.13 -6.15
C PRO A 101 16.79 -19.34 -7.04
N ARG A 102 17.93 -19.98 -6.80
CA ARG A 102 18.40 -21.16 -7.54
C ARG A 102 17.50 -22.37 -7.31
N ASP A 103 16.91 -22.51 -6.12
CA ASP A 103 16.02 -23.64 -5.80
C ASP A 103 14.65 -23.52 -6.48
N ARG A 104 14.34 -22.37 -7.10
CA ARG A 104 13.05 -22.11 -7.78
C ARG A 104 13.06 -22.48 -9.26
N VAL A 105 14.24 -22.74 -9.82
CA VAL A 105 14.43 -23.03 -11.23
C VAL A 105 15.22 -24.32 -11.37
N GLU A 106 14.67 -25.28 -12.12
CA GLU A 106 15.33 -26.55 -12.40
C GLU A 106 16.29 -26.41 -13.58
N VAL A 107 17.22 -25.45 -13.48
CA VAL A 107 18.18 -25.14 -14.54
C VAL A 107 19.57 -25.08 -13.94
N VAL A 108 20.51 -25.78 -14.59
CA VAL A 108 21.89 -25.88 -14.11
C VAL A 108 22.71 -24.66 -14.53
N ASP A 109 22.41 -24.10 -15.70
CA ASP A 109 23.09 -22.91 -16.22
C ASP A 109 22.60 -21.63 -15.52
N GLU A 110 23.53 -20.77 -15.14
CA GLU A 110 23.24 -19.55 -14.38
C GLU A 110 22.54 -18.48 -15.23
N ALA A 111 22.92 -18.34 -16.50
CA ALA A 111 22.30 -17.37 -17.39
C ALA A 111 20.86 -17.77 -17.72
N GLU A 112 20.62 -19.06 -17.97
CA GLU A 112 19.27 -19.59 -18.17
C GLU A 112 18.41 -19.51 -16.89
N ALA A 113 18.98 -19.85 -15.72
CA ALA A 113 18.32 -19.70 -14.43
C ALA A 113 17.92 -18.22 -14.18
N ARG A 114 18.82 -17.28 -14.47
CA ARG A 114 18.55 -15.84 -14.35
C ARG A 114 17.44 -15.40 -15.30
N ALA A 115 17.52 -15.80 -16.57
CA ALA A 115 16.50 -15.46 -17.57
C ALA A 115 15.12 -16.00 -17.17
N ALA A 116 15.05 -17.24 -16.66
CA ALA A 116 13.81 -17.84 -16.18
C ALA A 116 13.22 -17.08 -14.97
N LEU A 117 14.06 -16.64 -14.04
CA LEU A 117 13.64 -15.81 -12.90
C LEU A 117 13.15 -14.43 -13.36
N GLN A 118 13.89 -13.74 -14.23
CA GLN A 118 13.53 -12.42 -14.76
C GLN A 118 12.19 -12.42 -15.51
N GLN A 119 11.89 -13.48 -16.27
CA GLN A 119 10.61 -13.62 -16.96
C GLN A 119 9.45 -13.73 -15.97
N ARG A 120 9.60 -14.57 -14.94
CA ARG A 120 8.51 -14.96 -14.03
C ARG A 120 8.32 -14.01 -12.86
N ARG A 121 9.34 -13.25 -12.46
CA ARG A 121 9.37 -12.56 -11.17
C ARG A 121 9.93 -11.13 -11.28
N VAL A 122 9.18 -10.17 -10.76
CA VAL A 122 9.46 -8.73 -10.88
C VAL A 122 10.76 -8.34 -10.16
N ALA A 123 11.02 -8.94 -9.00
CA ALA A 123 12.23 -8.67 -8.21
C ALA A 123 13.52 -8.90 -9.03
N TRP A 124 13.53 -9.93 -9.87
CA TRP A 124 14.71 -10.35 -10.61
C TRP A 124 14.98 -9.52 -11.86
N ARG A 125 13.98 -8.79 -12.38
CA ARG A 125 14.16 -7.86 -13.50
C ARG A 125 15.05 -6.67 -13.15
N ARG A 126 15.17 -6.36 -11.86
CA ARG A 126 16.00 -5.28 -11.32
C ARG A 126 17.35 -5.79 -10.81
N TRP A 127 17.54 -7.11 -10.79
CA TRP A 127 18.78 -7.70 -10.33
C TRP A 127 19.92 -7.28 -11.27
N PRO A 128 21.08 -6.83 -10.77
CA PRO A 128 22.14 -6.38 -11.64
C PRO A 128 22.71 -7.51 -12.50
N ASP A 129 22.93 -7.24 -13.79
CA ASP A 129 23.34 -8.26 -14.77
C ASP A 129 24.75 -8.82 -14.51
N ASP A 130 25.62 -8.02 -13.90
CA ASP A 130 26.98 -8.36 -13.49
C ASP A 130 27.04 -9.12 -12.15
N GLU A 131 25.94 -9.19 -11.40
CA GLU A 131 25.89 -9.83 -10.09
C GLU A 131 25.36 -11.28 -10.17
N PRO A 132 26.09 -12.30 -9.69
CA PRO A 132 25.59 -13.68 -9.68
C PRO A 132 24.28 -13.82 -8.91
N LEU A 133 23.47 -14.83 -9.26
CA LEU A 133 22.26 -15.14 -8.49
C LEU A 133 22.64 -15.50 -7.04
N PRO A 134 22.04 -14.83 -6.03
CA PRO A 134 22.44 -15.02 -4.66
C PRO A 134 22.06 -16.42 -4.19
N ARG A 135 22.88 -16.97 -3.30
CA ARG A 135 22.67 -18.31 -2.72
C ARG A 135 21.58 -18.33 -1.64
N SER A 136 21.21 -17.17 -1.14
CA SER A 136 20.12 -16.94 -0.19
C SER A 136 19.13 -15.97 -0.81
N ALA A 137 17.86 -16.06 -0.41
CA ALA A 137 16.86 -15.05 -0.74
C ALA A 137 17.03 -13.75 0.07
N VAL A 138 17.90 -13.74 1.09
CA VAL A 138 18.20 -12.56 1.92
C VAL A 138 19.45 -11.86 1.39
N VAL A 139 19.31 -10.58 1.05
CA VAL A 139 20.38 -9.72 0.54
C VAL A 139 20.65 -8.62 1.56
N THR A 140 21.89 -8.55 2.03
CA THR A 140 22.32 -7.63 3.10
C THR A 140 23.47 -6.73 2.70
N ASP A 141 24.09 -6.97 1.54
CA ASP A 141 25.18 -6.15 1.03
C ASP A 141 24.67 -4.74 0.69
N PRO A 142 25.18 -3.68 1.35
CA PRO A 142 24.62 -2.34 1.23
C PRO A 142 24.77 -1.77 -0.18
N ASP A 143 25.86 -2.06 -0.89
CA ASP A 143 26.09 -1.54 -2.23
C ASP A 143 25.14 -2.19 -3.24
N LEU A 144 24.91 -3.49 -3.11
CA LEU A 144 23.94 -4.23 -3.91
C LEU A 144 22.50 -3.78 -3.63
N VAL A 145 22.16 -3.53 -2.36
CA VAL A 145 20.85 -3.02 -1.96
C VAL A 145 20.59 -1.64 -2.57
N GLU A 146 21.55 -0.72 -2.51
CA GLU A 146 21.42 0.59 -3.13
C GLU A 146 21.22 0.47 -4.65
N ARG A 147 21.95 -0.42 -5.33
CA ARG A 147 21.76 -0.68 -6.77
C ARG A 147 20.37 -1.22 -7.11
N LEU A 148 19.82 -2.10 -6.28
CA LEU A 148 18.46 -2.64 -6.45
C LEU A 148 17.38 -1.55 -6.30
N HIS A 149 17.62 -0.56 -5.44
CA HIS A 149 16.70 0.56 -5.21
C HIS A 149 16.92 1.77 -6.12
N ALA A 150 18.11 1.96 -6.69
CA ALA A 150 18.38 3.03 -7.64
C ALA A 150 17.46 2.96 -8.88
N GLY A 151 16.99 1.76 -9.25
CA GLY A 151 15.97 1.56 -10.28
C GLY A 151 14.52 1.88 -9.86
N GLU A 152 14.29 2.31 -8.62
CA GLU A 152 12.97 2.72 -8.09
C GLU A 152 12.69 4.23 -8.34
N GLU A 153 13.73 5.02 -8.63
CA GLU A 153 13.63 6.48 -8.82
C GLU A 153 13.20 6.89 -10.25
N ILE A 154 13.03 5.92 -11.16
CA ILE A 154 12.48 6.17 -12.50
C ILE A 154 11.05 5.61 -12.55
N GLU A 155 10.09 6.51 -12.72
CA GLU A 155 8.63 6.30 -12.82
C GLU A 155 7.84 6.18 -11.49
N GLY A 156 7.97 7.18 -10.61
CA GLY A 156 6.72 7.88 -10.29
C GLY A 156 6.29 8.59 -11.58
N PRO A 157 5.03 8.56 -12.04
CA PRO A 157 4.62 9.53 -13.03
C PRO A 157 4.99 10.88 -12.41
N GLU A 158 6.02 11.50 -12.98
CA GLU A 158 6.25 12.90 -12.81
C GLU A 158 4.93 13.47 -13.27
N VAL A 159 4.07 13.86 -12.32
CA VAL A 159 2.99 14.77 -12.62
C VAL A 159 3.74 16.06 -12.93
N THR A 160 4.29 16.11 -14.14
CA THR A 160 4.66 17.35 -14.77
C THR A 160 3.37 18.14 -14.73
N ARG A 161 3.35 19.15 -13.88
CA ARG A 161 2.31 20.19 -13.89
C ARG A 161 2.55 21.08 -15.10
N ALA A 162 2.57 20.44 -16.26
CA ALA A 162 2.83 20.89 -17.61
C ALA A 162 2.49 19.62 -18.40
N GLU A 163 1.23 19.35 -18.72
CA GLU A 163 0.51 20.02 -19.79
C GLU A 163 -0.99 20.18 -19.43
N ASP A 164 -1.34 21.31 -18.82
CA ASP A 164 -2.64 21.93 -19.08
C ASP A 164 -2.37 23.17 -19.95
N ALA A 165 -1.94 22.91 -21.18
CA ALA A 165 -1.92 23.92 -22.23
C ALA A 165 -3.34 24.06 -22.80
N ARG A 166 -4.29 24.43 -21.96
CA ARG A 166 -5.45 25.20 -22.38
C ARG A 166 -5.10 26.66 -22.12
N PRO A 167 -5.20 27.57 -23.10
CA PRO A 167 -4.99 28.98 -22.83
C PRO A 167 -6.03 29.45 -21.80
N SER A 168 -5.59 29.58 -20.55
CA SER A 168 -6.35 30.25 -19.50
C SER A 168 -6.30 31.74 -19.79
N GLY A 169 -7.25 32.19 -20.60
CA GLY A 169 -7.48 33.58 -20.94
C GLY A 169 -8.94 33.92 -20.72
N VAL A 170 -9.43 33.71 -19.50
CA VAL A 170 -10.72 34.25 -19.07
C VAL A 170 -10.48 34.93 -17.73
N THR A 171 -10.43 36.24 -17.76
CA THR A 171 -10.37 37.07 -16.56
C THR A 171 -11.79 37.31 -16.06
N ALA A 172 -11.94 37.69 -14.79
CA ALA A 172 -13.26 38.03 -14.23
C ALA A 172 -13.98 39.14 -15.02
N THR A 173 -13.23 39.94 -15.80
CA THR A 173 -13.74 41.01 -16.67
C THR A 173 -14.42 40.48 -17.95
N ASP A 174 -14.19 39.22 -18.35
CA ASP A 174 -14.76 38.64 -19.56
C ASP A 174 -16.19 38.13 -19.36
N PHE A 175 -16.57 37.78 -18.11
CA PHE A 175 -17.94 37.39 -17.78
C PHE A 175 -18.93 38.57 -17.78
N GLU A 176 -18.47 39.79 -17.48
CA GLU A 176 -19.32 40.99 -17.52
C GLU A 176 -19.57 41.51 -18.95
N ASN A 177 -18.73 41.13 -19.92
CA ASN A 177 -18.77 41.68 -21.29
C ASN A 177 -19.31 40.70 -22.36
N GLY A 178 -19.80 39.52 -21.96
CA GLY A 178 -20.62 38.65 -22.82
C GLY A 178 -19.97 38.16 -24.14
N THR A 179 -18.65 38.07 -24.22
CA THR A 179 -17.94 37.71 -25.46
C THR A 179 -17.36 36.29 -25.37
N PHE A 180 -18.04 35.31 -25.99
CA PHE A 180 -17.52 33.94 -26.18
C PHE A 180 -17.21 33.67 -27.65
N PRO A 181 -16.02 33.15 -28.01
CA PRO A 181 -15.72 32.73 -29.38
C PRO A 181 -16.14 31.28 -29.69
N GLY A 182 -17.17 31.13 -30.53
CA GLY A 182 -17.42 30.03 -31.50
C GLY A 182 -17.86 28.65 -30.94
N GLY A 183 -18.97 28.01 -31.32
CA GLY A 183 -19.98 28.30 -32.35
C GLY A 183 -19.65 27.70 -33.73
N GLY A 184 -19.97 26.42 -33.98
CA GLY A 184 -20.20 25.91 -35.35
C GLY A 184 -19.91 24.42 -35.64
N GLY A 185 -20.98 23.69 -36.02
CA GLY A 185 -20.97 22.41 -36.79
C GLY A 185 -21.21 21.15 -35.93
N GLY A 186 -22.27 20.34 -36.07
CA GLY A 186 -23.18 20.07 -37.19
C GLY A 186 -22.87 18.68 -37.77
N GLY A 187 -23.60 17.63 -37.33
CA GLY A 187 -23.45 16.27 -37.86
C GLY A 187 -24.21 15.21 -37.03
N ASP A 188 -25.39 14.86 -37.54
CA ASP A 188 -26.29 13.73 -37.27
C ASP A 188 -25.93 12.71 -36.17
N ALA A 189 -26.74 12.71 -35.11
CA ALA A 189 -27.06 11.50 -34.37
C ALA A 189 -28.59 11.35 -34.34
N ASP A 190 -29.08 10.43 -35.17
CA ASP A 190 -30.40 9.82 -35.08
C ASP A 190 -30.66 9.33 -33.65
N PHE A 191 -31.42 10.10 -32.87
CA PHE A 191 -32.06 9.61 -31.65
C PHE A 191 -33.57 9.57 -31.90
N THR A 192 -34.03 8.48 -32.50
CA THR A 192 -35.44 8.17 -32.65
C THR A 192 -35.90 7.23 -31.54
N GLY A 193 -36.92 7.68 -30.81
CA GLY A 193 -37.67 6.91 -29.81
C GLY A 193 -37.56 7.56 -28.43
N GLY A 194 -38.60 8.15 -27.84
CA GLY A 194 -40.00 8.22 -28.18
C GLY A 194 -40.71 8.88 -27.00
N SER A 195 -41.56 9.85 -27.31
CA SER A 195 -42.25 10.80 -26.45
C SER A 195 -43.18 10.23 -25.37
N ALA A 196 -43.22 10.89 -24.20
CA ALA A 196 -44.43 11.37 -23.50
C ALA A 196 -44.01 12.37 -22.40
N ARG A 197 -44.10 13.70 -22.58
CA ARG A 197 -45.23 14.61 -22.21
C ARG A 197 -45.68 14.38 -20.75
N HIS A 198 -45.58 15.33 -19.80
CA HIS A 198 -46.14 16.70 -19.79
C HIS A 198 -45.36 17.68 -18.88
N SER A 199 -45.33 18.96 -19.27
CA SER A 199 -44.87 20.16 -18.53
C SER A 199 -45.91 20.66 -17.48
N PRO A 200 -45.80 21.88 -16.91
CA PRO A 200 -45.01 22.26 -15.73
C PRO A 200 -45.89 22.87 -14.60
N GLY A 201 -45.41 22.88 -13.35
CA GLY A 201 -46.11 23.52 -12.22
C GLY A 201 -45.19 24.47 -11.45
N HIS A 202 -45.35 25.77 -11.71
CA HIS A 202 -44.81 26.86 -10.91
C HIS A 202 -45.66 27.08 -9.63
N ALA A 203 -45.01 27.70 -8.64
CA ALA A 203 -45.50 28.39 -7.44
C ALA A 203 -45.16 27.64 -6.14
N SER A 204 -44.12 28.04 -5.38
CA SER A 204 -43.95 29.27 -4.60
C SER A 204 -44.64 29.22 -3.23
N ASN A 205 -43.78 29.28 -2.19
CA ASN A 205 -43.98 29.98 -0.91
C ASN A 205 -44.95 29.26 0.06
N GLU A 206 -44.83 29.24 1.38
CA GLU A 206 -44.28 30.15 2.38
C GLU A 206 -44.37 29.37 3.72
N ARG A 207 -43.29 29.31 4.51
CA ARG A 207 -43.19 29.97 5.82
C ARG A 207 -44.15 29.47 6.92
N GLY A 208 -43.56 28.76 7.89
CA GLY A 208 -43.64 29.17 9.29
C GLY A 208 -44.50 28.32 10.24
N THR A 209 -43.87 28.02 11.38
CA THR A 209 -44.41 28.12 12.76
C THR A 209 -44.27 26.81 13.54
N GLU A 210 -43.15 26.68 14.28
CA GLU A 210 -43.19 26.11 15.63
C GLU A 210 -43.86 27.17 16.55
N PRO A 211 -44.66 26.80 17.58
CA PRO A 211 -44.05 26.34 18.84
C PRO A 211 -44.89 25.36 19.72
N ASN A 212 -44.16 24.48 20.42
CA ASN A 212 -44.12 24.23 21.87
C ASN A 212 -45.36 23.76 22.69
N VAL A 213 -45.00 23.13 23.82
CA VAL A 213 -45.78 22.77 25.04
C VAL A 213 -46.61 21.49 24.88
N GLY A 214 -46.50 20.43 25.71
CA GLY A 214 -46.09 20.26 27.12
C GLY A 214 -47.11 19.31 27.77
N SER A 215 -46.78 18.74 28.94
CA SER A 215 -47.59 17.85 29.81
C SER A 215 -47.55 16.34 29.52
N ASP A 216 -47.40 15.41 30.47
CA ASP A 216 -47.14 15.37 31.93
C ASP A 216 -46.57 13.94 32.20
N GLU A 217 -45.46 13.75 32.90
CA GLU A 217 -45.35 13.37 34.33
C GLU A 217 -46.29 12.23 34.83
N ALA A 218 -45.70 11.06 35.16
CA ALA A 218 -46.09 10.20 36.29
C ALA A 218 -44.99 9.13 36.57
N THR A 219 -44.11 9.45 37.52
CA THR A 219 -43.61 8.60 38.63
C THR A 219 -43.58 7.06 38.49
N ASP A 220 -42.39 6.48 38.63
CA ASP A 220 -42.12 5.55 39.75
C ASP A 220 -40.61 5.48 40.06
N MET A 221 -40.24 5.95 41.24
CA MET A 221 -38.93 5.74 41.88
C MET A 221 -39.24 5.35 43.32
N SER A 222 -38.54 4.33 43.81
CA SER A 222 -38.26 3.91 45.20
C SER A 222 -38.42 2.38 45.29
N ASP A 223 -37.60 1.56 45.93
CA ASP A 223 -36.39 1.73 46.72
C ASP A 223 -35.80 0.32 46.93
N GLY A 224 -34.59 0.23 47.50
CA GLY A 224 -33.80 -1.00 47.65
C GLY A 224 -34.32 -2.08 48.61
N GLY A 225 -33.60 -3.21 48.65
CA GLY A 225 -33.63 -4.13 49.78
C GLY A 225 -33.22 -5.58 49.50
N TRP A 226 -31.97 -5.90 49.85
CA TRP A 226 -31.39 -7.21 50.25
C TRP A 226 -31.23 -8.32 49.21
#